data_AF-A0A377IBL1-F1
#
_entry.id   AF-A0A377IBL1-F1
#
_cell.length_a   1.000
_cell.length_b   1.000
_cell.length_c   1.000
_cell.angle_alpha   90.00
_cell.angle_beta   90.00
_cell.angle_gamma   90.00
#
_symmetry.space_group_name_H-M   'P 1'
#
loop_
_entity.id
_entity.type
_entity.pdbx_description
1 polymer ?
#
loop_
_entity_poly.entity_id
_entity_poly.type
_entity_poly.pdbx_seq_one_letter_code
_entity_poly.pdbx_strand_id
1 'polypeptide(L)' 'MRKSRLSQHKQNKLIELFVAGVTARTAAELVNVNKTTAAYYFHRLR' A
#
# COMPACT_ATOMS: atom_id res chain seq x y z
N MET A 1 -4.51 -11.46 6.51
CA MET A 1 -5.26 -10.23 6.19
C MET A 1 -6.66 -10.62 5.70
N ARG A 2 -7.77 -10.33 6.40
CA ARG A 2 -9.12 -10.45 5.81
C ARG A 2 -9.09 -9.66 4.50
N LYS A 3 -9.54 -10.25 3.38
CA LYS A 3 -9.31 -9.75 2.00
C LYS A 3 -9.37 -8.23 1.96
N SER A 4 -8.24 -7.59 1.66
CA SER A 4 -8.21 -6.16 1.43
C SER A 4 -9.19 -5.83 0.30
N ARG A 5 -9.92 -4.72 0.42
CA ARG A 5 -10.82 -4.24 -0.65
C ARG A 5 -10.03 -3.68 -1.85
N LEU A 6 -8.71 -3.60 -1.75
CA LEU A 6 -7.82 -3.21 -2.84
C LEU A 6 -7.74 -4.33 -3.88
N SER A 7 -7.73 -3.95 -5.16
CA SER A 7 -7.43 -4.90 -6.22
C SER A 7 -6.03 -5.49 -6.03
N GLN A 8 -5.82 -6.72 -6.51
CA GLN A 8 -4.52 -7.39 -6.41
C GLN A 8 -3.39 -6.56 -7.02
N HIS A 9 -3.67 -5.86 -8.13
CA HIS A 9 -2.71 -4.97 -8.78
C HIS A 9 -2.25 -3.83 -7.86
N LYS A 10 -3.18 -3.15 -7.19
CA LYS A 10 -2.84 -2.06 -6.24
C LYS A 10 -2.07 -2.58 -5.03
N GLN A 11 -2.42 -3.78 -4.55
CA GLN A 11 -1.69 -4.43 -3.47
C GLN A 11 -0.25 -4.73 -3.86
N ASN A 12 -0.03 -5.38 -5.01
CA ASN A 12 1.31 -5.71 -5.49
C ASN A 12 2.16 -4.44 -5.68
N LYS A 13 1.57 -3.36 -6.23
CA LYS A 13 2.28 -2.09 -6.41
C LYS A 13 2.64 -1.42 -5.08
N LEU A 14 1.75 -1.47 -4.09
CA LEU A 14 2.06 -1.01 -2.74
C LEU A 14 3.21 -1.81 -2.12
N ILE A 15 3.19 -3.14 -2.24
CA ILE A 15 4.27 -4.01 -1.75
C ILE A 15 5.60 -3.66 -2.40
N GLU A 16 5.64 -3.53 -3.73
CA GLU A 16 6.83 -3.14 -4.49
C GLU A 16 7.44 -1.82 -3.98
N LEU A 17 6.60 -0.81 -3.78
CA LEU A 17 7.02 0.50 -3.27
C LEU A 17 7.52 0.42 -1.83
N PHE A 18 6.87 -0.36 -0.97
CA PHE A 18 7.30 -0.54 0.41
C PHE A 18 8.61 -1.31 0.54
N VAL A 19 8.83 -2.34 -0.29
CA VAL A 19 10.12 -3.03 -0.38
C VAL A 19 11.22 -2.08 -0.87
N ALA A 20 10.90 -1.15 -1.77
CA ALA A 20 11.80 -0.09 -2.22
C ALA A 20 12.02 1.04 -1.18
N GLY A 21 11.45 0.96 0.02
CA GLY A 21 11.61 1.96 1.08
C GLY A 21 10.79 3.24 0.90
N VAL A 22 9.82 3.25 -0.02
CA VAL A 22 8.96 4.40 -0.28
C VAL A 22 8.03 4.63 0.90
N THR A 23 7.86 5.89 1.31
CA THR A 23 6.96 6.25 2.40
C THR A 23 5.49 5.97 2.03
N ALA A 24 4.66 5.68 3.03
CA ALA A 24 3.22 5.44 2.84
C ALA A 24 2.48 6.60 2.16
N ARG A 25 2.95 7.85 2.33
CA ARG A 25 2.36 9.00 1.65
C ARG A 25 2.61 8.94 0.15
N THR A 26 3.86 8.81 -0.25
CA THR A 26 4.25 8.75 -1.67
C THR A 26 3.68 7.51 -2.35
N ALA A 27 3.68 6.35 -1.68
CA ALA A 27 3.09 5.14 -2.23
C ALA A 27 1.58 5.27 -2.46
N ALA A 28 0.88 6.02 -1.60
CA ALA A 28 -0.55 6.28 -1.76
C ALA A 28 -0.86 7.13 -3.00
N GLU A 29 -0.05 8.16 -3.24
CA GLU A 29 -0.17 9.04 -4.41
C GLU A 29 0.12 8.27 -5.70
N LEU A 30 1.20 7.47 -5.73
CA LEU A 30 1.58 6.68 -6.91
C LEU A 30 0.57 5.58 -7.27
N VAL A 31 -0.04 4.94 -6.28
CA VAL A 31 -1.01 3.84 -6.49
C VAL A 31 -2.46 4.35 -6.56
N ASN A 32 -2.66 5.66 -6.37
CA ASN A 32 -3.96 6.32 -6.31
C ASN A 32 -4.90 5.60 -5.31
N VAL A 33 -4.47 5.61 -4.04
CA VAL A 33 -5.20 5.12 -2.87
C VAL A 33 -5.15 6.18 -1.76
N ASN A 34 -6.05 6.10 -0.78
CA ASN A 34 -6.00 7.01 0.35
C ASN A 34 -4.71 6.78 1.18
N LYS A 35 -4.03 7.86 1.59
CA LYS A 35 -2.84 7.80 2.45
C LYS A 35 -3.02 6.94 3.70
N THR A 36 -4.19 7.00 4.34
CA THR A 36 -4.49 6.19 5.54
C THR A 36 -4.63 4.71 5.19
N THR A 37 -5.10 4.40 3.98
CA THR A 37 -5.18 3.03 3.47
C THR A 37 -3.78 2.48 3.20
N ALA A 38 -2.89 3.24 2.57
CA ALA A 38 -1.51 2.82 2.34
C ALA A 38 -0.74 2.62 3.65
N ALA A 39 -0.89 3.55 4.61
CA ALA A 39 -0.27 3.42 5.93
C ALA A 39 -0.80 2.21 6.71
N TYR A 40 -2.14 2.04 6.73
CA TYR A 40 -2.78 0.87 7.34
C TYR A 40 -2.34 -0.44 6.69
N TYR A 41 -2.17 -0.45 5.37
CA TYR A 41 -1.66 -1.60 4.63
C TYR A 41 -0.23 -1.93 5.06
N PHE A 42 0.66 -0.94 5.08
CA PHE A 42 2.06 -1.10 5.52
C PHE A 42 2.19 -1.68 6.93
N HIS A 43 1.43 -1.16 7.91
CA HIS A 43 1.45 -1.68 9.28
C HIS A 43 0.93 -3.11 9.43
N ARG A 44 0.22 -3.65 8.42
CA ARG A 44 -0.30 -5.02 8.38
C ARG A 44 0.53 -5.97 7.52
N LEU A 45 1.52 -5.45 6.78
CA LEU A 45 2.47 -6.26 6.03
C LEU A 45 3.59 -6.83 6.93
N ARG A 46 3.82 -6.21 8.09
CA ARG A 46 4.62 -6.80 9.18
C ARG A 46 3.87 -7.97 9.82
#